data_AF-A0A1J3ITL0-F1
#
_entry.id   AF-A0A1J3ITL0-F1
#
_cell.length_a   1.000
_cell.length_b   1.000
_cell.length_c   1.000
_cell.angle_alpha   90.00
_cell.angle_beta   90.00
_cell.angle_gamma   90.00
#
_symmetry.space_group_name_H-M   'P 1'
#
loop_
_entity.id
_entity.type
_entity.pdbx_description
1 polymer ?
#
loop_
_entity_poly.entity_id
_entity_poly.type
_entity_poly.pdbx_seq_one_letter_code
_entity_poly.pdbx_strand_id
1 'polypeptide(L)'
;MAENEDGMIRNLNTLPEDKRRRTDCCCTIFNTAFVVLLFVILLFTLNTDTLSKITYPNDGDGRLCGYEVEKYPYLYFTSLTDTSKRLCVSKCPSASDTFLLCSPTKSLSCKKNDNPAHEVIIYDSYLDQSRIGLICMPKDDAQREALLEKSETKSKYEFLGFYDAIWRSVWISIIFAIFYYLLVYFQPYIAVPWTILIGAIFSAAFGVLIFFFADGYFVVKLLLSLFFLALSVGSFSIIFKT
;
A
#
# COMPACT_ATOMS: atom_id res chain seq x y z
N MET A 1 33.20 38.39 -38.87
CA MET A 1 32.13 37.39 -39.13
C MET A 1 31.48 36.99 -37.81
N ALA A 2 30.78 37.93 -37.15
CA ALA A 2 30.18 37.71 -35.82
C ALA A 2 28.89 38.54 -35.63
N GLU A 3 28.11 38.75 -36.71
CA GLU A 3 26.93 39.63 -36.70
C GLU A 3 25.61 38.93 -37.07
N ASN A 4 25.58 37.60 -37.16
CA ASN A 4 24.39 36.90 -37.71
C ASN A 4 23.64 35.99 -36.72
N GLU A 5 24.03 35.92 -35.44
CA GLU A 5 23.31 35.12 -34.43
C GLU A 5 22.23 35.93 -33.69
N ASP A 6 22.42 37.24 -33.51
CA ASP A 6 21.47 38.12 -32.79
C ASP A 6 20.13 38.32 -33.51
N GLY A 7 20.10 38.13 -34.83
CA GLY A 7 18.89 38.24 -35.64
C GLY A 7 17.94 37.03 -35.49
N MET A 8 18.48 35.85 -35.18
CA MET A 8 17.69 34.62 -35.08
C MET A 8 16.98 34.50 -33.73
N ILE A 9 17.60 35.01 -32.65
CA ILE A 9 17.02 35.01 -31.30
C ILE A 9 15.81 35.97 -31.22
N ARG A 10 15.80 37.09 -31.95
CA ARG A 10 14.65 38.04 -31.92
C ARG A 10 13.37 37.52 -32.57
N ASN A 11 13.45 36.57 -33.50
CA ASN A 11 12.27 36.05 -34.21
C ASN A 11 11.60 34.85 -33.50
N LEU A 12 12.24 34.24 -32.51
CA LEU A 12 11.61 33.20 -31.68
C LEU A 12 10.61 33.76 -30.66
N ASN A 13 10.71 35.05 -30.34
CA ASN A 13 9.83 35.74 -29.38
C ASN A 13 8.49 36.21 -29.98
N THR A 14 8.27 36.05 -31.28
CA THR A 14 7.01 36.46 -31.95
C THR A 14 6.18 35.28 -32.46
N LEU A 15 6.45 34.07 -31.96
CA LEU A 15 5.50 32.97 -32.13
C LEU A 15 4.22 33.34 -31.35
N PRO A 16 3.03 33.32 -31.98
CA PRO A 16 1.81 33.84 -31.35
C PRO A 16 1.48 33.03 -30.10
N GLU A 17 1.69 33.63 -28.92
CA GLU A 17 1.43 33.05 -27.60
C GLU A 17 0.02 32.48 -27.47
N ASP A 18 -0.94 33.08 -28.19
CA ASP A 18 -2.35 32.70 -28.20
C ASP A 18 -2.59 31.25 -28.66
N LYS A 19 -1.77 30.71 -29.57
CA LYS A 19 -1.94 29.32 -30.04
C LYS A 19 -1.39 28.29 -29.06
N ARG A 20 -0.36 28.63 -28.27
CA ARG A 20 0.21 27.73 -27.25
C ARG A 20 -0.75 27.53 -26.07
N ARG A 21 -1.38 28.62 -25.62
CA ARG A 21 -2.29 28.65 -24.46
C ARG A 21 -3.47 27.67 -24.57
N ARG A 22 -3.95 27.39 -25.80
CA ARG A 22 -5.11 26.53 -26.04
C ARG A 22 -4.77 25.03 -25.89
N THR A 23 -3.62 24.61 -26.40
CA THR A 23 -3.15 23.21 -26.30
C THR A 23 -2.82 22.87 -24.84
N ASP A 24 -2.17 23.80 -24.13
CA ASP A 24 -1.81 23.62 -22.72
C ASP A 24 -3.04 23.44 -21.83
N CYS A 25 -4.13 24.19 -22.10
CA CYS A 25 -5.38 24.07 -21.38
C CYS A 25 -6.04 22.69 -21.58
N CYS A 26 -6.13 22.21 -22.83
CA CYS A 26 -6.68 20.88 -23.12
C CYS A 26 -5.84 19.77 -22.47
N CYS A 27 -4.51 19.81 -22.62
CA CYS A 27 -3.60 18.83 -22.02
C CYS A 27 -3.70 18.82 -20.50
N THR A 28 -3.80 19.99 -19.87
CA THR A 28 -4.00 20.11 -18.42
C THR A 28 -5.31 19.48 -18.00
N ILE A 29 -6.42 19.78 -18.69
CA ILE A 29 -7.74 19.21 -18.38
C ILE A 29 -7.72 17.68 -18.50
N PHE A 30 -7.17 17.12 -19.59
CA PHE A 30 -7.09 15.67 -19.76
C PHE A 30 -6.22 15.01 -18.68
N ASN A 31 -5.07 15.60 -18.36
CA ASN A 31 -4.20 15.08 -17.31
C ASN A 31 -4.86 15.14 -15.93
N THR A 32 -5.49 16.27 -15.58
CA THR A 32 -6.25 16.40 -14.33
C THR A 32 -7.39 15.40 -14.26
N ALA A 33 -8.16 15.23 -15.33
CA ALA A 33 -9.24 14.24 -15.38
C ALA A 33 -8.71 12.80 -15.19
N PHE A 34 -7.59 12.46 -15.81
CA PHE A 34 -6.94 11.16 -15.66
C PHE A 34 -6.48 10.92 -14.20
N VAL A 35 -5.83 11.90 -13.58
CA VAL A 35 -5.40 11.81 -12.18
C VAL A 35 -6.60 11.67 -11.23
N VAL A 36 -7.66 12.46 -11.43
CA VAL A 36 -8.90 12.36 -10.65
C VAL A 36 -9.53 10.98 -10.81
N LEU A 37 -9.59 10.45 -12.03
CA LEU A 37 -10.12 9.12 -12.29
C LEU A 37 -9.31 8.04 -11.58
N LEU A 38 -7.98 8.08 -11.66
CA LEU A 38 -7.11 7.14 -10.94
C LEU A 38 -7.29 7.23 -9.43
N PHE A 39 -7.46 8.45 -8.90
CA PHE A 39 -7.73 8.66 -7.49
C PHE A 39 -9.08 8.08 -7.07
N VAL A 40 -10.14 8.27 -7.87
CA VAL A 40 -11.45 7.65 -7.62
C VAL A 40 -11.37 6.13 -7.68
N ILE A 41 -10.66 5.55 -8.65
CA ILE A 41 -10.43 4.09 -8.73
C ILE A 41 -9.69 3.61 -7.49
N LEU A 42 -8.66 4.33 -7.05
CA LEU A 42 -7.92 4.01 -5.84
C LEU A 42 -8.83 4.05 -4.61
N LEU A 43 -9.62 5.11 -4.42
CA LEU A 43 -10.58 5.22 -3.33
C LEU A 43 -11.61 4.10 -3.36
N PHE A 44 -12.16 3.78 -4.54
CA PHE A 44 -13.14 2.69 -4.67
C PHE A 44 -12.52 1.33 -4.34
N THR A 45 -11.30 1.08 -4.81
CA THR A 45 -10.57 -0.17 -4.55
C THR A 45 -10.22 -0.30 -3.06
N LEU A 46 -9.79 0.79 -2.44
CA LEU A 46 -9.45 0.85 -1.01
C LEU A 46 -10.70 0.81 -0.11
N ASN A 47 -11.83 1.32 -0.56
CA ASN A 47 -13.09 1.33 0.17
C ASN A 47 -13.94 0.07 -0.07
N THR A 48 -13.36 -0.99 -0.65
CA THR A 48 -14.07 -2.27 -0.71
C THR A 48 -14.11 -2.88 0.69
N ASP A 49 -15.26 -3.42 1.10
CA ASP A 49 -15.44 -4.15 2.37
C ASP A 49 -14.35 -5.19 2.59
N THR A 50 -13.83 -5.77 1.50
CA THR A 50 -12.73 -6.72 1.49
C THR A 50 -11.50 -6.19 2.25
N LEU A 51 -11.14 -4.92 2.10
CA LEU A 51 -9.97 -4.36 2.78
C LEU A 51 -10.18 -4.26 4.28
N SER A 52 -11.39 -3.85 4.71
CA SER A 52 -11.74 -3.82 6.13
C SER A 52 -11.78 -5.23 6.73
N LYS A 53 -12.20 -6.25 5.98
CA LYS A 53 -12.22 -7.65 6.44
C LYS A 53 -10.83 -8.23 6.64
N ILE A 54 -9.82 -7.77 5.89
CA ILE A 54 -8.43 -8.23 6.02
C ILE A 54 -7.83 -7.83 7.39
N THR A 55 -8.33 -6.75 8.01
CA THR A 55 -7.82 -6.30 9.31
C THR A 55 -8.32 -7.15 10.48
N TYR A 56 -9.38 -7.94 10.29
CA TYR A 56 -9.88 -8.82 11.34
C TYR A 56 -9.11 -10.15 11.34
N PRO A 57 -8.82 -10.71 12.52
CA PRO A 57 -8.25 -12.03 12.61
C PRO A 57 -9.34 -13.10 12.41
N ASN A 58 -8.94 -14.26 11.89
CA ASN A 58 -9.86 -15.35 11.60
C ASN A 58 -9.62 -16.51 12.57
N ASP A 59 -10.67 -17.20 12.98
CA ASP A 59 -10.55 -18.42 13.80
C ASP A 59 -10.09 -19.64 12.96
N GLY A 60 -10.08 -20.83 13.56
CA GLY A 60 -9.73 -22.09 12.88
C GLY A 60 -10.72 -22.52 11.79
N ASP A 61 -11.96 -22.02 11.81
CA ASP A 61 -12.99 -22.26 10.79
C ASP A 61 -13.00 -21.16 9.71
N GLY A 62 -12.16 -20.14 9.83
CA GLY A 62 -12.07 -19.02 8.90
C GLY A 62 -13.03 -17.86 9.19
N ARG A 63 -13.78 -17.89 10.30
CA ARG A 63 -14.71 -16.83 10.68
C ARG A 63 -13.97 -15.63 11.24
N LEU A 64 -14.44 -14.43 10.92
CA LEU A 64 -13.80 -13.17 11.34
C LEU A 64 -14.20 -12.81 12.78
N CYS A 65 -13.25 -12.81 13.71
CA CYS A 65 -13.48 -12.41 15.10
C CYS A 65 -13.85 -10.92 15.18
N GLY A 66 -14.95 -10.59 15.85
CA GLY A 66 -15.43 -9.20 16.00
C GLY A 66 -16.23 -8.65 14.82
N TYR A 67 -16.18 -9.31 13.65
CA TYR A 67 -17.00 -8.94 12.48
C TYR A 67 -18.15 -9.93 12.26
N GLU A 68 -17.86 -11.21 12.01
CA GLU A 68 -18.89 -12.25 11.91
C GLU A 68 -19.31 -12.76 13.30
N VAL A 69 -18.37 -12.68 14.24
CA VAL A 69 -18.54 -13.15 15.61
C VAL A 69 -18.42 -11.97 16.57
N GLU A 70 -19.36 -11.03 16.50
CA GLU A 70 -19.32 -9.73 17.19
C GLU A 70 -19.04 -9.83 18.71
N LYS A 71 -19.58 -10.84 19.39
CA LYS A 71 -19.41 -11.04 20.85
C LYS A 71 -17.99 -11.45 21.26
N TYR A 72 -17.17 -11.89 20.31
CA TYR A 72 -15.84 -12.45 20.56
C TYR A 72 -14.84 -11.77 19.62
N PRO A 73 -14.39 -10.54 19.96
CA PRO A 73 -13.61 -9.72 19.04
C PRO A 73 -12.15 -10.14 18.94
N TYR A 74 -11.61 -10.89 19.91
CA TYR A 74 -10.19 -11.16 19.98
C TYR A 74 -9.85 -12.57 19.49
N LEU A 75 -8.74 -12.75 18.78
CA LEU A 75 -8.21 -14.05 18.40
C LEU A 75 -7.24 -14.56 19.48
N TYR A 76 -7.41 -15.81 19.88
CA TYR A 76 -6.55 -16.52 20.82
C TYR A 76 -6.07 -17.85 20.22
N PHE A 77 -4.79 -18.15 20.37
CA PHE A 77 -4.20 -19.41 19.93
C PHE A 77 -4.26 -20.41 21.08
N THR A 78 -4.94 -21.53 20.88
CA THR A 78 -5.10 -22.54 21.94
C THR A 78 -3.93 -23.51 22.01
N SER A 79 -3.03 -23.47 21.03
CA SER A 79 -1.78 -24.20 20.99
C SER A 79 -0.67 -23.28 20.50
N LEU A 80 0.48 -23.32 21.18
CA LEU A 80 1.69 -22.58 20.79
C LEU A 80 2.48 -23.31 19.69
N THR A 81 2.19 -24.60 19.49
CA THR A 81 2.84 -25.43 18.46
C THR A 81 2.06 -25.46 17.17
N ASP A 82 0.73 -25.43 17.25
CA ASP A 82 -0.19 -25.52 16.11
C ASP A 82 -1.02 -24.23 15.97
N THR A 83 -0.64 -23.39 15.01
CA THR A 83 -1.27 -22.08 14.76
C THR A 83 -2.62 -22.17 14.06
N SER A 84 -3.00 -23.36 13.56
CA SER A 84 -4.35 -23.60 13.06
C SER A 84 -5.38 -23.67 14.18
N LYS A 85 -4.93 -23.99 15.40
CA LYS A 85 -5.79 -24.09 16.58
C LYS A 85 -5.97 -22.72 17.23
N ARG A 86 -6.98 -22.01 16.75
CA ARG A 86 -7.27 -20.64 17.17
C ARG A 86 -8.78 -20.41 17.30
N LEU A 87 -9.16 -19.60 18.28
CA LEU A 87 -10.54 -19.34 18.69
C LEU A 87 -10.77 -17.83 18.85
N CYS A 88 -11.98 -17.38 18.55
CA CYS A 88 -12.41 -16.05 18.93
C CYS A 88 -12.80 -16.04 20.43
N VAL A 89 -12.27 -15.10 21.20
CA VAL A 89 -12.52 -14.90 22.63
C VAL A 89 -13.03 -13.50 22.92
N SER A 90 -13.78 -13.35 24.00
CA SER A 90 -14.37 -12.07 24.43
C SER A 90 -13.35 -11.20 25.18
N LYS A 91 -12.37 -11.82 25.82
CA LYS A 91 -11.27 -11.20 26.55
C LYS A 91 -10.05 -12.13 26.49
N CYS A 92 -8.85 -11.55 26.48
CA CYS A 92 -7.62 -12.33 26.57
C CYS A 92 -7.52 -13.05 27.93
N PRO A 93 -7.31 -14.37 27.94
CA PRO A 93 -7.26 -15.14 29.18
C PRO A 93 -6.01 -14.85 30.01
N SER A 94 -6.16 -15.01 31.31
CA SER A 94 -5.07 -15.06 32.29
C SER A 94 -4.77 -16.49 32.68
N ALA A 95 -3.56 -16.78 33.19
CA ALA A 95 -3.18 -18.14 33.61
C ALA A 95 -4.07 -18.74 34.73
N SER A 96 -4.81 -17.90 35.46
CA SER A 96 -5.76 -18.33 36.50
C SER A 96 -7.11 -18.81 35.94
N ASP A 97 -7.40 -18.55 34.66
CA ASP A 97 -8.71 -18.83 34.08
C ASP A 97 -8.88 -20.33 33.80
N THR A 98 -10.02 -20.88 34.20
CA THR A 98 -10.34 -22.31 33.99
C THR A 98 -11.21 -22.56 32.76
N PHE A 99 -11.87 -21.51 32.25
CA PHE A 99 -12.73 -21.56 31.08
C PHE A 99 -12.50 -20.35 30.18
N LEU A 100 -12.57 -20.56 28.86
CA LEU A 100 -12.50 -19.49 27.87
C LEU A 100 -13.91 -19.04 27.50
N LEU A 101 -14.17 -17.74 27.60
CA LEU A 101 -15.37 -17.14 27.01
C LEU A 101 -15.13 -16.98 25.51
N CYS A 102 -15.46 -18.03 24.75
CA CYS A 102 -15.10 -18.18 23.34
C CYS A 102 -16.26 -18.58 22.42
N SER A 103 -16.06 -18.46 21.11
CA SER A 103 -16.93 -19.05 20.09
C SER A 103 -16.37 -20.41 19.63
N PRO A 104 -17.05 -21.54 19.86
CA PRO A 104 -16.53 -22.86 19.49
C PRO A 104 -16.43 -23.00 17.97
N THR A 105 -15.47 -23.82 17.51
CA THR A 105 -15.28 -24.19 16.11
C THR A 105 -15.68 -25.65 15.87
N LYS A 106 -15.62 -26.12 14.63
CA LYS A 106 -15.87 -27.53 14.29
C LYS A 106 -14.91 -28.49 15.01
N SER A 107 -13.68 -28.06 15.26
CA SER A 107 -12.60 -28.87 15.81
C SER A 107 -12.20 -28.50 17.24
N LEU A 108 -12.63 -27.37 17.80
CA LEU A 108 -12.19 -26.93 19.13
C LEU A 108 -13.36 -26.49 20.00
N SER A 109 -13.30 -26.88 21.28
CA SER A 109 -14.25 -26.46 22.30
C SER A 109 -13.71 -25.28 23.11
N CYS A 110 -14.56 -24.55 23.83
CA CYS A 110 -14.12 -23.48 24.75
C CYS A 110 -13.65 -23.98 26.13
N LYS A 111 -13.57 -25.30 26.32
CA LYS A 111 -13.15 -25.92 27.57
C LYS A 111 -11.76 -26.50 27.40
N LYS A 112 -10.98 -26.48 28.49
CA LYS A 112 -9.71 -27.18 28.54
C LYS A 112 -9.94 -28.65 28.19
N ASN A 113 -9.13 -29.14 27.26
CA ASN A 113 -9.16 -30.52 26.81
C ASN A 113 -7.73 -30.94 26.52
N ASP A 114 -7.31 -32.06 27.11
CA ASP A 114 -5.95 -32.58 26.98
C ASP A 114 -5.82 -33.55 25.79
N ASN A 115 -6.92 -33.82 25.06
CA ASN A 115 -6.87 -34.62 23.84
C ASN A 115 -6.09 -33.84 22.75
N PRO A 116 -5.00 -34.41 22.18
CA PRO A 116 -4.18 -33.73 21.17
C PRO A 116 -4.97 -33.21 19.96
N ALA A 117 -6.07 -33.87 19.57
CA ALA A 117 -6.91 -33.43 18.47
C ALA A 117 -7.75 -32.18 18.78
N HIS A 118 -8.06 -31.95 20.06
CA HIS A 118 -8.95 -30.90 20.54
C HIS A 118 -8.28 -30.04 21.62
N GLU A 119 -6.95 -29.99 21.61
CA GLU A 119 -6.15 -29.43 22.68
C GLU A 119 -6.44 -27.93 22.88
N VAL A 120 -6.76 -27.57 24.12
CA VAL A 120 -6.98 -26.17 24.51
C VAL A 120 -6.11 -25.83 25.72
N ILE A 121 -4.99 -25.17 25.45
CA ILE A 121 -4.07 -24.64 26.45
C ILE A 121 -4.50 -23.20 26.79
N ILE A 122 -4.69 -22.93 28.08
CA ILE A 122 -4.92 -21.59 28.61
C ILE A 122 -3.60 -21.09 29.19
N TYR A 123 -3.07 -20.00 28.64
CA TYR A 123 -1.85 -19.36 29.12
C TYR A 123 -2.09 -17.87 29.37
N ASP A 124 -1.20 -17.24 30.14
CA ASP A 124 -1.30 -15.82 30.45
C ASP A 124 -1.05 -14.97 29.20
N SER A 125 -2.05 -14.21 28.80
CA SER A 125 -2.02 -13.43 27.57
C SER A 125 -2.45 -11.99 27.80
N TYR A 126 -2.04 -11.11 26.90
CA TYR A 126 -2.45 -9.71 26.90
C TYR A 126 -2.94 -9.32 25.51
N LEU A 127 -3.81 -8.31 25.46
CA LEU A 127 -4.25 -7.75 24.19
C LEU A 127 -3.13 -6.88 23.63
N ASP A 128 -2.60 -7.27 22.47
CA ASP A 128 -1.62 -6.44 21.78
C ASP A 128 -2.34 -5.28 21.10
N GLN A 129 -2.15 -4.08 21.65
CA GLN A 129 -2.71 -2.84 21.10
C GLN A 129 -1.87 -2.27 19.94
N SER A 130 -0.71 -2.85 19.65
CA SER A 130 0.34 -2.14 18.94
C SER A 130 0.23 -2.10 17.42
N ARG A 131 -0.68 -2.84 16.76
CA ARG A 131 -1.04 -2.65 15.33
C ARG A 131 -2.17 -3.54 14.82
N ILE A 132 -2.18 -4.82 15.16
CA ILE A 132 -3.24 -5.78 14.76
C ILE A 132 -4.20 -5.93 15.92
N GLY A 133 -4.68 -4.78 16.43
CA GLY A 133 -5.65 -4.76 17.52
C GLY A 133 -6.66 -5.86 17.24
N LEU A 134 -6.85 -6.73 18.23
CA LEU A 134 -7.65 -7.95 18.20
C LEU A 134 -6.91 -9.30 18.32
N ILE A 135 -5.62 -9.37 18.65
CA ILE A 135 -4.93 -10.65 18.95
C ILE A 135 -4.45 -10.70 20.40
N CYS A 136 -4.70 -11.82 21.08
CA CYS A 136 -4.18 -12.11 22.41
C CYS A 136 -2.80 -12.77 22.31
N MET A 137 -1.76 -12.06 22.75
CA MET A 137 -0.38 -12.53 22.70
C MET A 137 0.06 -13.10 24.05
N PRO A 138 0.90 -14.15 24.08
CA PRO A 138 1.51 -14.64 25.32
C PRO A 138 2.32 -13.53 25.99
N LYS A 139 2.30 -13.45 27.33
CA LYS A 139 3.18 -12.52 28.06
C LYS A 139 4.65 -12.93 28.04
N ASP A 140 4.92 -14.22 27.89
CA ASP A 140 6.27 -14.74 27.78
C ASP A 140 6.86 -14.42 26.39
N ASP A 141 8.02 -13.74 26.37
CA ASP A 141 8.62 -13.25 25.13
C ASP A 141 9.05 -14.39 24.19
N ALA A 142 9.53 -15.52 24.73
CA ALA A 142 9.95 -16.66 23.92
C ALA A 142 8.75 -17.36 23.27
N GLN A 143 7.64 -17.52 24.00
CA GLN A 143 6.38 -18.02 23.43
C GLN A 143 5.80 -17.07 22.40
N ARG A 144 5.88 -15.75 22.63
CA ARG A 144 5.44 -14.73 21.67
C ARG A 144 6.23 -14.83 20.37
N GLU A 145 7.55 -14.90 20.44
CA GLU A 145 8.41 -15.04 19.25
C GLU A 145 8.15 -16.34 18.50
N ALA A 146 8.05 -17.48 19.20
CA ALA A 146 7.73 -18.76 18.59
C ALA A 146 6.35 -18.77 17.91
N LEU A 147 5.37 -18.11 18.52
CA LEU A 147 4.04 -17.95 17.93
C LEU A 147 4.11 -17.05 16.69
N LEU A 148 4.81 -15.91 16.75
CA LEU A 148 4.96 -14.99 15.63
C LEU A 148 5.70 -15.61 14.43
N GLU A 149 6.69 -16.47 14.68
CA GLU A 149 7.42 -17.18 13.62
C GLU A 149 6.54 -18.20 12.89
N LYS A 150 5.74 -18.98 13.65
CA LYS A 150 4.89 -20.04 13.10
C LYS A 150 3.56 -19.56 12.56
N SER A 151 3.09 -18.42 13.05
CA SER A 151 1.81 -17.89 12.64
C SER A 151 2.02 -17.04 11.39
N GLU A 152 1.19 -17.25 10.37
CA GLU A 152 1.15 -16.40 9.15
C GLU A 152 0.89 -14.91 9.47
N THR A 153 0.68 -14.58 10.74
CA THR A 153 0.64 -13.22 11.28
C THR A 153 1.84 -12.40 10.86
N LYS A 154 3.04 -12.98 10.68
CA LYS A 154 4.21 -12.23 10.16
C LYS A 154 3.92 -11.55 8.82
N SER A 155 3.29 -12.27 7.88
CA SER A 155 2.89 -11.72 6.59
C SER A 155 1.86 -10.60 6.75
N LYS A 156 0.90 -10.75 7.68
CA LYS A 156 -0.06 -9.68 8.00
C LYS A 156 0.62 -8.44 8.60
N TYR A 157 1.62 -8.62 9.47
CA TYR A 157 2.41 -7.51 10.03
C TYR A 157 3.19 -6.77 8.95
N GLU A 158 3.84 -7.51 8.04
CA GLU A 158 4.57 -6.94 6.90
C GLU A 158 3.61 -6.18 5.97
N PHE A 159 2.42 -6.72 5.70
CA PHE A 159 1.39 -6.05 4.91
C PHE A 159 0.94 -4.72 5.52
N LEU A 160 0.70 -4.67 6.84
CA LEU A 160 0.33 -3.42 7.51
C LEU A 160 1.47 -2.41 7.50
N GLY A 161 2.72 -2.86 7.65
CA GLY A 161 3.89 -2.00 7.47
C GLY A 161 3.94 -1.38 6.07
N PHE A 162 3.62 -2.18 5.04
CA PHE A 162 3.51 -1.71 3.66
C PHE A 162 2.34 -0.71 3.48
N TYR A 163 1.18 -0.99 4.08
CA TYR A 163 0.03 -0.10 4.04
C TYR A 163 0.32 1.27 4.70
N ASP A 164 0.96 1.27 5.87
CA ASP A 164 1.42 2.49 6.55
C ASP A 164 2.41 3.27 5.68
N ALA A 165 3.34 2.57 5.02
CA ALA A 165 4.30 3.19 4.11
C ALA A 165 3.61 3.84 2.90
N ILE A 166 2.59 3.19 2.32
CA ILE A 166 1.77 3.77 1.26
C ILE A 166 1.13 5.08 1.75
N TRP A 167 0.42 5.06 2.88
CA TRP A 167 -0.23 6.27 3.39
C TRP A 167 0.75 7.40 3.68
N ARG A 168 1.91 7.09 4.28
CA ARG A 168 2.97 8.09 4.50
C ARG A 168 3.47 8.67 3.18
N SER A 169 3.68 7.84 2.17
CA SER A 169 4.11 8.29 0.84
C SER A 169 3.07 9.18 0.15
N VAL A 170 1.78 8.91 0.32
CA VAL A 170 0.69 9.77 -0.18
C VAL A 170 0.75 11.15 0.47
N TRP A 171 0.88 11.22 1.80
CA TRP A 171 0.98 12.50 2.51
C TRP A 171 2.22 13.30 2.10
N ILE A 172 3.37 12.64 2.00
CA ILE A 172 4.61 13.25 1.53
C ILE A 172 4.41 13.79 0.10
N SER A 173 3.82 12.99 -0.79
CA SER A 173 3.54 13.37 -2.17
C SER A 173 2.63 14.59 -2.27
N ILE A 174 1.58 14.69 -1.44
CA ILE A 174 0.69 15.86 -1.38
C ILE A 174 1.48 17.13 -1.03
N ILE A 175 2.37 17.05 -0.03
CA ILE A 175 3.20 18.19 0.38
C ILE A 175 4.12 18.61 -0.76
N PHE A 176 4.83 17.66 -1.39
CA PHE A 176 5.69 17.93 -2.54
C PHE A 176 4.92 18.49 -3.73
N ALA A 177 3.71 18.01 -3.99
CA ALA A 177 2.85 18.51 -5.06
C ALA A 177 2.46 19.98 -4.84
N ILE A 178 2.17 20.38 -3.61
CA ILE A 178 1.90 21.79 -3.27
C ILE A 178 3.14 22.66 -3.50
N PHE A 179 4.31 22.24 -3.00
CA PHE A 179 5.56 22.96 -3.23
C PHE A 179 5.88 23.08 -4.73
N TYR A 180 5.69 21.99 -5.46
CA TYR A 180 5.92 21.96 -6.89
C TYR A 180 4.97 22.89 -7.64
N TYR A 181 3.69 22.89 -7.30
CA TYR A 181 2.70 23.82 -7.86
C TYR A 181 3.12 25.27 -7.67
N LEU A 182 3.55 25.65 -6.46
CA LEU A 182 4.05 26.99 -6.18
C LEU A 182 5.27 27.34 -7.03
N LEU A 183 6.21 26.40 -7.17
CA LEU A 183 7.42 26.60 -7.98
C LEU A 183 7.08 26.83 -9.46
N VAL A 184 6.18 26.04 -10.04
CA VAL A 184 5.71 26.23 -11.43
C VAL A 184 4.99 27.55 -11.59
N TYR A 185 4.16 27.92 -10.60
CA TYR A 185 3.42 29.18 -10.63
C TYR A 185 4.34 30.40 -10.65
N PHE A 186 5.39 30.41 -9.82
CA PHE A 186 6.32 31.56 -9.73
C PHE A 186 7.46 31.52 -10.75
N GLN A 187 7.91 30.36 -11.19
CA GLN A 187 9.09 30.20 -12.06
C GLN A 187 8.89 29.14 -13.15
N PRO A 188 7.91 29.31 -14.06
CA PRO A 188 7.54 28.29 -15.04
C PRO A 188 8.69 27.93 -16.00
N TYR A 189 9.50 28.93 -16.41
CA TYR A 189 10.59 28.73 -17.36
C TYR A 189 11.70 27.81 -16.84
N ILE A 190 11.94 27.84 -15.53
CA ILE A 190 12.92 26.98 -14.87
C ILE A 190 12.26 25.63 -14.56
N ALA A 191 11.03 25.62 -14.06
CA ALA A 191 10.35 24.43 -13.57
C ALA A 191 10.10 23.37 -14.66
N VAL A 192 9.60 23.80 -15.82
CA VAL A 192 9.08 22.89 -16.85
C VAL A 192 10.14 21.94 -17.44
N PRO A 193 11.34 22.40 -17.83
CA PRO A 193 12.37 21.48 -18.35
C PRO A 193 12.79 20.44 -17.30
N TRP A 194 12.94 20.85 -16.05
CA TRP A 194 13.33 19.95 -14.96
C TRP A 194 12.28 18.88 -14.69
N THR A 195 10.99 19.19 -14.86
CA THR A 195 9.93 18.22 -14.58
C THR A 195 9.73 17.22 -15.68
N ILE A 196 9.91 17.65 -16.93
CA ILE A 196 10.01 16.73 -18.07
C ILE A 196 11.21 15.79 -17.86
N LEU A 197 12.36 16.31 -17.42
CA LEU A 197 13.56 15.50 -17.16
C LEU A 197 13.35 14.48 -16.03
N ILE A 198 12.87 14.94 -14.87
CA ILE A 198 12.62 14.10 -13.70
C ILE A 198 11.55 13.05 -14.03
N GLY A 199 10.47 13.44 -14.70
CA GLY A 199 9.43 12.51 -15.17
C GLY A 199 9.97 11.45 -16.11
N ALA A 200 10.87 11.82 -17.04
CA ALA A 200 11.51 10.87 -17.95
C ALA A 200 12.40 9.86 -17.20
N ILE A 201 13.15 10.32 -16.20
CA ILE A 201 13.99 9.46 -15.35
C ILE A 201 13.13 8.49 -14.54
N PHE A 202 12.08 8.98 -13.88
CA PHE A 202 11.16 8.13 -13.11
C PHE A 202 10.43 7.12 -13.99
N SER A 203 9.96 7.53 -15.18
CA SER A 203 9.35 6.62 -16.15
C SER A 203 10.30 5.49 -16.53
N ALA A 204 11.56 5.80 -16.85
CA ALA A 204 12.56 4.79 -17.17
C ALA A 204 12.84 3.86 -15.98
N ALA A 205 13.04 4.41 -14.78
CA ALA A 205 13.26 3.63 -13.57
C ALA A 205 12.08 2.70 -13.27
N PHE A 206 10.85 3.19 -13.42
CA PHE A 206 9.63 2.40 -13.20
C PHE A 206 9.47 1.30 -14.25
N GLY A 207 9.78 1.58 -15.52
CA GLY A 207 9.82 0.57 -16.58
C GLY A 207 10.83 -0.55 -16.32
N VAL A 208 11.98 -0.23 -15.73
CA VAL A 208 12.98 -1.21 -15.28
C VAL A 208 12.46 -2.01 -14.08
N LEU A 209 11.88 -1.34 -13.07
CA LEU A 209 11.34 -2.02 -11.88
C LEU A 209 10.21 -2.99 -12.24
N ILE A 210 9.26 -2.59 -13.10
CA ILE A 210 8.19 -3.48 -13.57
C ILE A 210 8.77 -4.73 -14.24
N PHE A 211 9.81 -4.57 -15.06
CA PHE A 211 10.43 -5.69 -15.76
C PHE A 211 11.01 -6.73 -14.80
N PHE A 212 11.66 -6.27 -13.73
CA PHE A 212 12.27 -7.16 -12.73
C PHE A 212 11.29 -7.73 -11.71
N PHE A 213 10.31 -6.95 -11.26
CA PHE A 213 9.52 -7.27 -10.05
C PHE A 213 8.05 -7.60 -10.28
N ALA A 214 7.45 -7.24 -11.41
CA ALA A 214 6.06 -7.62 -11.64
C ALA A 214 5.98 -9.14 -11.76
N ASP A 215 5.06 -9.82 -11.07
CA ASP A 215 4.77 -11.23 -11.33
C ASP A 215 3.69 -11.33 -12.42
N GLY A 216 3.88 -12.19 -13.42
CA GLY A 216 2.93 -12.34 -14.53
C GLY A 216 3.57 -12.70 -15.88
N TYR A 217 2.75 -12.70 -16.93
CA TYR A 217 3.16 -13.05 -18.29
C TYR A 217 4.26 -12.10 -18.80
N PHE A 218 5.40 -12.67 -19.21
CA PHE A 218 6.57 -11.94 -19.71
C PHE A 218 6.22 -10.88 -20.77
N VAL A 219 5.28 -11.20 -21.67
CA VAL A 219 4.84 -10.30 -22.74
C VAL A 219 4.23 -9.01 -22.19
N VAL A 220 3.41 -9.08 -21.14
CA VAL A 220 2.78 -7.89 -20.53
C VAL A 220 3.84 -7.01 -19.88
N LYS A 221 4.81 -7.61 -19.17
CA LYS A 221 5.93 -6.87 -18.56
C LYS A 221 6.76 -6.14 -19.62
N LEU A 222 7.10 -6.83 -20.71
CA LEU A 222 7.88 -6.28 -21.80
C LEU A 222 7.16 -5.10 -22.47
N LEU A 223 5.87 -5.25 -22.78
CA LEU A 223 5.08 -4.18 -23.40
C LEU A 223 4.96 -2.94 -22.50
N LEU A 224 4.71 -3.13 -21.20
CA LEU A 224 4.67 -2.02 -20.24
C LEU A 224 6.04 -1.34 -20.12
N SER A 225 7.13 -2.11 -20.02
CA SER A 225 8.49 -1.57 -19.93
C SER A 225 8.86 -0.75 -21.17
N LEU A 226 8.58 -1.28 -22.37
CA LEU A 226 8.82 -0.56 -23.63
C LEU A 226 7.98 0.72 -23.74
N PHE A 227 6.73 0.70 -23.27
CA PHE A 227 5.88 1.88 -23.23
C PHE A 227 6.48 2.99 -22.34
N PHE A 228 6.93 2.65 -21.13
CA PHE A 228 7.55 3.63 -20.22
C PHE A 228 8.90 4.16 -20.74
N LEU A 229 9.69 3.32 -21.42
CA LEU A 229 10.92 3.75 -22.08
C LEU A 229 10.64 4.69 -23.26
N ALA A 230 9.62 4.39 -24.07
CA ALA A 230 9.21 5.26 -25.17
C ALA A 230 8.74 6.64 -24.68
N LEU A 231 7.98 6.69 -23.58
CA LEU A 231 7.59 7.95 -22.94
C LEU A 231 8.81 8.75 -22.44
N SER A 232 9.81 8.07 -21.88
CA SER A 232 11.05 8.70 -21.44
C SER A 232 11.81 9.32 -22.62
N VAL A 233 12.05 8.55 -23.69
CA VAL A 233 12.76 9.03 -24.89
C VAL A 233 12.02 10.18 -25.57
N GLY A 234 10.68 10.10 -25.64
CA GLY A 234 9.84 11.18 -26.16
C GLY A 234 9.99 12.47 -25.35
N SER A 235 10.02 12.36 -24.02
CA SER A 235 10.21 13.48 -23.11
C SER A 235 11.59 14.13 -23.26
N PHE A 236 12.67 13.34 -23.34
CA PHE A 236 14.01 13.85 -23.61
C PHE A 236 14.10 14.57 -24.96
N SER A 237 13.47 14.02 -26.00
CA SER A 237 13.48 14.61 -27.33
C SER A 237 12.79 15.97 -27.39
N ILE A 238 11.83 16.24 -26.50
CA ILE A 238 11.18 17.55 -26.37
C ILE A 238 12.15 18.56 -25.74
N ILE A 239 12.85 18.17 -24.66
CA ILE A 239 13.81 19.05 -23.98
C ILE A 239 14.91 19.51 -24.94
N PHE A 240 15.52 18.60 -25.70
CA PHE A 240 16.63 18.94 -26.60
C PHE A 240 16.22 19.71 -27.87
N LYS A 241 14.92 19.79 -28.16
CA LYS A 241 14.39 20.58 -29.29
C LYS A 241 13.98 22.00 -28.91
N THR A 242 13.89 22.29 -27.62
CA THR A 242 13.45 23.60 -27.09
C THR A 242 14.66 24.43 -26.68
#